data_AF-A0A7Y2ZYH1-F1
#
_entry.id   AF-A0A7Y2ZYH1-F1
#
_cell.length_a   1.000
_cell.length_b   1.000
_cell.length_c   1.000
_cell.angle_alpha   90.00
_cell.angle_beta   90.00
_cell.angle_gamma   90.00
#
_symmetry.space_group_name_H-M   'P 1'
#
loop_
_entity.id
_entity.type
_entity.pdbx_description
1 polymer ?
#
loop_
_entity_poly.entity_id
_entity_poly.type
_entity_poly.pdbx_seq_one_letter_code
_entity_poly.pdbx_strand_id
1 'polypeptide(L)'
;MKRFFTTILLAMIFLLTSATGGLSESEVQNQRDEQRKSIAKQKATLNIEQLNRDKILITNQSYRQIFEPYLNPKSSIFITSDTVLSAFHVLFRQSIADMEQVNAKRALDILKLIWSKITPEEDKIKKASGDKPEDMQVRENRSEELDANDPEQNFTKLLSAARRRAQIIIAVAVRLLGDTEIIIDEHLNAIVENEVNQIILAEGIKRPEWTGVSDSEFLTVDYSIYRPYGLYAQTELLRRYFRVLTWFQSIPFRVENDEELLAILILGKTLNASFAEDFSKHKKIEKFFRYYRELAGTPNDWDLLFASEIARDRPGDLKQVRENLVKQVAGFEQQLKIDDRFKPIRDNSATSSFVSFKIISPFRVPDTALFSQISVFQQRHRVWPGGLGICAALGSDFAMEQLLSDTFKDREKSLYPINDFKAALESESLYNRYLKCLAALIDDAEHDAPVFMSSRP
;
A
#
# COMPACT_ATOMS: atom_id res chain seq x y z
N MET A 1 31.40 13.47 51.81
CA MET A 1 30.41 12.94 52.77
C MET A 1 30.01 11.46 52.54
N LYS A 2 29.82 10.97 51.31
CA LYS A 2 29.41 9.55 51.06
C LYS A 2 30.43 8.46 51.44
N ARG A 3 31.72 8.77 51.56
CA ARG A 3 32.76 7.79 51.98
C ARG A 3 32.99 7.71 53.50
N PHE A 4 32.49 8.68 54.26
CA PHE A 4 32.58 8.69 55.73
C PHE A 4 31.41 7.93 56.39
N PHE A 5 30.26 7.86 55.71
CA PHE A 5 29.08 7.13 56.20
C PHE A 5 29.23 5.60 56.07
N THR A 6 29.91 5.12 55.03
CA THR A 6 30.12 3.68 54.81
C THR A 6 31.14 3.07 55.78
N THR A 7 32.14 3.83 56.22
CA THR A 7 33.12 3.37 57.23
C THR A 7 32.55 3.35 58.64
N ILE A 8 31.66 4.29 58.99
CA ILE A 8 30.98 4.29 60.30
C ILE A 8 29.93 3.17 60.38
N LEU A 9 29.24 2.85 59.28
CA LEU A 9 28.28 1.75 59.24
C LEU A 9 28.96 0.38 59.35
N LEU A 10 30.13 0.19 58.71
CA LEU A 10 30.91 -1.06 58.86
C LEU A 10 31.49 -1.21 60.26
N ALA A 11 31.91 -0.13 60.91
CA ALA A 11 32.43 -0.16 62.28
C ALA A 11 31.34 -0.51 63.31
N MET A 12 30.09 -0.04 63.12
CA MET A 12 28.96 -0.44 63.96
C MET A 12 28.59 -1.92 63.79
N ILE A 13 28.67 -2.47 62.57
CA ILE A 13 28.38 -3.89 62.32
C ILE A 13 29.47 -4.78 62.95
N PHE A 14 30.72 -4.34 62.98
CA PHE A 14 31.80 -5.07 63.66
C PHE A 14 31.68 -5.02 65.19
N LEU A 15 31.28 -3.88 65.75
CA LEU A 15 31.11 -3.69 67.21
C LEU A 15 29.89 -4.43 67.81
N LEU A 16 28.91 -4.82 66.99
CA LEU A 16 27.77 -5.63 67.43
C LEU A 16 28.04 -7.15 67.44
N THR A 17 29.20 -7.60 66.95
CA THR A 17 29.56 -9.04 66.92
C THR A 17 30.40 -9.52 68.12
N SER A 18 30.75 -8.62 69.05
CA SER A 18 31.56 -8.95 70.23
C SER A 18 30.81 -9.00 71.56
N ALA A 19 29.46 -9.07 71.54
CA ALA A 19 28.66 -9.26 72.74
C ALA A 19 27.64 -10.41 72.56
N THR A 20 28.04 -11.58 73.05
CA THR A 20 27.21 -12.64 73.66
C THR A 20 25.97 -13.15 72.91
N GLY A 21 26.05 -14.42 72.49
CA GLY A 21 24.89 -15.29 72.25
C GLY A 21 24.79 -15.74 70.80
N GLY A 22 25.31 -16.94 70.49
CA GLY A 22 25.12 -17.57 69.18
C GLY A 22 23.64 -17.87 68.97
N LEU A 23 22.98 -17.06 68.14
CA LEU A 23 21.64 -17.34 67.63
C LEU A 23 21.69 -18.64 66.82
N SER A 24 20.73 -19.52 67.06
CA SER A 24 20.60 -20.77 66.31
C SER A 24 20.35 -20.46 64.83
N GLU A 25 20.79 -21.36 63.94
CA GLU A 25 20.65 -21.21 62.48
C GLU A 25 19.17 -21.00 62.06
N SER A 26 18.23 -21.57 62.84
CA SER A 26 16.78 -21.34 62.72
C SER A 26 16.32 -19.92 63.06
N GLU A 27 16.94 -19.27 64.04
CA GLU A 27 16.58 -17.89 64.43
C GLU A 27 17.09 -16.87 63.41
N VAL A 28 18.28 -17.11 62.86
CA VAL A 28 18.84 -16.29 61.77
C VAL A 28 17.99 -16.43 60.50
N GLN A 29 17.49 -17.63 60.20
CA GLN A 29 16.61 -17.85 59.07
C GLN A 29 15.22 -17.21 59.26
N ASN A 30 14.63 -17.31 60.45
CA ASN A 30 13.36 -16.66 60.77
C ASN A 30 13.46 -15.12 60.69
N GLN A 31 14.54 -14.53 61.19
CA GLN A 31 14.76 -13.08 61.08
C GLN A 31 14.91 -12.62 59.63
N ARG A 32 15.58 -13.41 58.77
CA ARG A 32 15.67 -13.12 57.33
C ARG A 32 14.33 -13.21 56.63
N ASP A 33 13.49 -14.18 57.01
CA ASP A 33 12.17 -14.35 56.41
C ASP A 33 11.17 -13.27 56.88
N GLU A 34 11.26 -12.82 58.13
CA GLU A 34 10.52 -11.65 58.63
C GLU A 34 10.97 -10.35 57.96
N GLN A 35 12.27 -10.17 57.76
CA GLN A 35 12.82 -9.01 57.06
C GLN A 35 12.42 -8.99 55.57
N ARG A 36 12.35 -10.15 54.92
CA ARG A 36 11.81 -10.27 53.55
C ARG A 36 10.33 -9.92 53.48
N LYS A 37 9.53 -10.37 54.46
CA LYS A 37 8.10 -10.02 54.55
C LYS A 37 7.89 -8.52 54.80
N SER A 38 8.70 -7.88 55.65
CA SER A 38 8.59 -6.45 55.93
C SER A 38 8.97 -5.59 54.72
N ILE A 39 10.05 -5.94 54.01
CA ILE A 39 10.44 -5.28 52.75
C ILE A 39 9.37 -5.46 51.68
N ALA A 40 8.80 -6.66 51.53
CA ALA A 40 7.71 -6.91 50.60
C ALA A 40 6.46 -6.09 50.93
N LYS A 41 6.12 -5.96 52.22
CA LYS A 41 4.99 -5.16 52.70
C LYS A 41 5.22 -3.67 52.44
N GLN A 42 6.41 -3.14 52.75
CA GLN A 42 6.78 -1.75 52.50
C GLN A 42 6.78 -1.41 51.00
N LYS A 43 7.28 -2.32 50.16
CA LYS A 43 7.22 -2.17 48.70
C LYS A 43 5.79 -2.18 48.17
N ALA A 44 4.92 -3.03 48.74
CA ALA A 44 3.50 -3.04 48.39
C ALA A 44 2.82 -1.72 48.78
N THR A 45 3.13 -1.15 49.95
CA THR A 45 2.58 0.15 50.37
C THR A 45 3.04 1.29 49.44
N LEU A 46 4.33 1.34 49.10
CA LEU A 46 4.87 2.30 48.13
C LEU A 46 4.24 2.18 46.74
N ASN A 47 4.01 0.96 46.27
CA ASN A 47 3.35 0.71 44.99
C ASN A 47 1.88 1.18 45.02
N ILE A 48 1.16 1.00 46.14
CA ILE A 48 -0.22 1.48 46.30
C ILE A 48 -0.26 3.02 46.34
N GLU A 49 0.68 3.66 47.03
CA GLU A 49 0.79 5.12 47.05
C GLU A 49 1.13 5.70 45.67
N GLN A 50 2.05 5.07 44.95
CA GLN A 50 2.38 5.43 43.57
C GLN A 50 1.17 5.27 42.65
N LEU A 51 0.46 4.13 42.72
CA LEU A 51 -0.73 3.88 41.93
C LEU A 51 -1.84 4.90 42.24
N ASN A 52 -2.02 5.29 43.50
CA ASN A 52 -3.01 6.29 43.89
C ASN A 52 -2.70 7.68 43.33
N ARG A 53 -1.42 8.07 43.32
CA ARG A 53 -0.93 9.38 42.85
C ARG A 53 -0.87 9.46 41.32
N ASP A 54 -0.23 8.47 40.70
CA ASP A 54 0.16 8.52 39.30
C ASP A 54 -0.86 7.78 38.40
N LYS A 55 -1.84 7.08 39.00
CA LYS A 55 -2.84 6.21 38.34
C LYS A 55 -2.25 5.08 37.48
N ILE A 56 -0.93 5.00 37.41
CA ILE A 56 -0.13 4.05 36.65
C ILE A 56 0.97 3.52 37.57
N LEU A 57 1.19 2.20 37.56
CA LEU A 57 2.26 1.54 38.30
C LEU A 57 3.24 0.89 37.31
N ILE A 58 4.46 1.43 37.22
CA ILE A 58 5.52 0.84 36.41
C ILE A 58 6.30 -0.15 37.29
N THR A 59 6.38 -1.41 36.85
CA THR A 59 7.15 -2.45 37.55
C THR A 59 8.48 -2.73 36.86
N ASN A 60 9.38 -3.43 37.54
CA ASN A 60 10.69 -3.82 37.00
C ASN A 60 10.63 -5.09 36.12
N GLN A 61 9.44 -5.60 35.79
CA GLN A 61 9.29 -6.74 34.87
C GLN A 61 9.25 -6.24 33.43
N SER A 62 10.19 -6.72 32.62
CA SER A 62 10.23 -6.51 31.18
C SER A 62 9.74 -7.74 30.43
N TYR A 63 8.93 -7.53 29.41
CA TYR A 63 8.45 -8.57 28.50
C TYR A 63 8.99 -8.32 27.10
N ARG A 64 9.30 -9.38 26.36
CA ARG A 64 9.83 -9.26 24.98
C ARG A 64 8.71 -8.93 24.01
N GLN A 65 7.51 -9.45 24.24
CA GLN A 65 6.33 -9.18 23.43
C GLN A 65 5.21 -8.64 24.32
N ILE A 66 4.45 -7.68 23.80
CA ILE A 66 3.42 -6.95 24.57
C ILE A 66 2.38 -7.89 25.18
N PHE A 67 2.10 -9.06 24.57
CA PHE A 67 1.10 -10.01 25.04
C PHE A 67 1.62 -11.07 26.04
N GLU A 68 2.93 -11.19 26.27
CA GLU A 68 3.50 -12.15 27.24
C GLU A 68 2.95 -12.02 28.67
N PRO A 69 2.75 -10.81 29.24
CA PRO A 69 2.14 -10.70 30.58
C PRO A 69 0.71 -11.22 30.65
N TYR A 70 0.06 -11.45 29.50
CA TYR A 70 -1.33 -11.89 29.39
C TYR A 70 -1.48 -13.41 29.33
N LEU A 71 -0.39 -14.15 29.04
CA LEU A 71 -0.44 -15.61 28.90
C LEU A 71 -0.64 -16.34 30.24
N ASN A 72 -0.14 -15.76 31.35
CA ASN A 72 -0.29 -16.30 32.70
C ASN A 72 -0.42 -15.15 33.72
N PRO A 73 -1.63 -14.57 33.88
CA PRO A 73 -1.85 -13.45 34.78
C PRO A 73 -1.45 -13.78 36.21
N LYS A 74 -0.45 -13.09 36.77
CA LYS A 74 -0.15 -13.09 38.22
C LYS A 74 -0.90 -12.00 38.97
N SER A 75 -1.58 -11.11 38.25
CA SER A 75 -2.32 -9.96 38.75
C SER A 75 -3.50 -9.67 37.81
N SER A 76 -4.49 -8.91 38.28
CA SER A 76 -5.58 -8.41 37.43
C SER A 76 -4.98 -7.62 36.26
N ILE A 77 -5.29 -8.07 35.05
CA ILE A 77 -4.82 -7.45 33.81
C ILE A 77 -5.85 -6.41 33.40
N PHE A 78 -5.40 -5.16 33.23
CA PHE A 78 -6.17 -4.15 32.53
C PHE A 78 -5.72 -4.09 31.07
N ILE A 79 -6.67 -4.28 30.15
CA ILE A 79 -6.45 -4.03 28.73
C ILE A 79 -6.79 -2.57 28.50
N THR A 80 -5.80 -1.80 28.11
CA THR A 80 -5.96 -0.40 27.71
C THR A 80 -6.37 -0.32 26.24
N SER A 81 -7.07 0.75 25.87
CA SER A 81 -7.56 0.96 24.50
C SER A 81 -6.43 0.98 23.45
N ASP A 82 -5.26 1.49 23.80
CA ASP A 82 -4.05 1.46 22.97
C ASP A 82 -3.51 0.03 22.75
N THR A 83 -3.68 -0.88 23.72
CA THR A 83 -3.31 -2.29 23.55
C THR A 83 -4.21 -2.98 22.53
N VAL A 84 -5.52 -2.71 22.56
CA VAL A 84 -6.48 -3.22 21.57
C VAL A 84 -6.15 -2.68 20.18
N LEU A 85 -5.91 -1.37 20.10
CA LEU A 85 -5.52 -0.69 18.86
C LEU A 85 -4.24 -1.30 18.26
N SER A 86 -3.20 -1.45 19.09
CA SER A 86 -1.92 -2.03 18.69
C SER A 86 -2.06 -3.48 18.20
N ALA A 87 -2.77 -4.33 18.96
CA ALA A 87 -3.03 -5.71 18.57
C ALA A 87 -3.80 -5.80 17.24
N PHE A 88 -4.80 -4.95 17.07
CA PHE A 88 -5.59 -4.90 15.84
C PHE A 88 -4.73 -4.46 14.64
N HIS A 89 -3.89 -3.45 14.78
CA HIS A 89 -2.96 -3.02 13.72
C HIS A 89 -2.00 -4.14 13.29
N VAL A 90 -1.49 -4.91 14.24
CA VAL A 90 -0.63 -6.06 13.97
C VAL A 90 -1.40 -7.12 13.18
N LEU A 91 -2.62 -7.45 13.59
CA LEU A 91 -3.47 -8.42 12.88
C LEU A 91 -3.84 -7.95 11.48
N PHE A 92 -4.18 -6.67 11.32
CA PHE A 92 -4.50 -6.08 10.02
C PHE A 92 -3.29 -6.15 9.09
N ARG A 93 -2.12 -5.71 9.57
CA ARG A 93 -0.86 -5.80 8.81
C ARG A 93 -0.54 -7.24 8.40
N GLN A 94 -0.69 -8.21 9.32
CA GLN A 94 -0.44 -9.62 9.03
C GLN A 94 -1.44 -10.17 8.00
N SER A 95 -2.72 -9.80 8.11
CA SER A 95 -3.74 -10.21 7.14
C SER A 95 -3.43 -9.71 5.73
N ILE A 96 -2.96 -8.45 5.60
CA ILE A 96 -2.48 -7.92 4.32
C ILE A 96 -1.23 -8.69 3.86
N ALA A 97 -0.27 -8.94 4.74
CA ALA A 97 0.94 -9.70 4.42
C ALA A 97 0.63 -11.07 3.79
N ASP A 98 -0.23 -11.84 4.45
CA ASP A 98 -0.59 -13.19 4.02
C ASP A 98 -1.33 -13.15 2.68
N MET A 99 -2.20 -12.17 2.51
CA MET A 99 -2.96 -11.99 1.27
C MET A 99 -2.08 -11.53 0.10
N GLU A 100 -1.16 -10.59 0.30
CA GLU A 100 -0.17 -10.17 -0.69
C GLU A 100 0.71 -11.35 -1.12
N GLN A 101 1.10 -12.23 -0.19
CA GLN A 101 1.85 -13.45 -0.55
C GLN A 101 1.02 -14.41 -1.42
N VAL A 102 -0.27 -14.58 -1.13
CA VAL A 102 -1.17 -15.40 -1.95
C VAL A 102 -1.35 -14.78 -3.34
N ASN A 103 -1.51 -13.45 -3.41
CA ASN A 103 -1.66 -12.74 -4.68
C ASN A 103 -0.37 -12.76 -5.51
N ALA A 104 0.80 -12.63 -4.88
CA ALA A 104 2.10 -12.75 -5.56
C ALA A 104 2.26 -14.10 -6.27
N LYS A 105 1.83 -15.19 -5.62
CA LYS A 105 1.85 -16.54 -6.23
C LYS A 105 0.87 -16.65 -7.40
N ARG A 106 -0.32 -16.07 -7.28
CA ARG A 106 -1.35 -16.09 -8.34
C ARG A 106 -1.02 -15.18 -9.51
N ALA A 107 -0.29 -14.09 -9.28
CA ALA A 107 0.03 -13.09 -10.28
C ALA A 107 0.75 -13.74 -11.48
N LEU A 108 1.70 -14.64 -11.24
CA LEU A 108 2.44 -15.29 -12.31
C LEU A 108 1.53 -16.11 -13.23
N ASP A 109 0.65 -16.93 -12.67
CA ASP A 109 -0.29 -17.76 -13.44
C ASP A 109 -1.23 -16.89 -14.31
N ILE A 110 -1.72 -15.79 -13.74
CA ILE A 110 -2.59 -14.83 -14.43
C ILE A 110 -1.83 -14.16 -15.58
N LEU A 111 -0.59 -13.73 -15.34
CA LEU A 111 0.23 -13.07 -16.36
C LEU A 111 0.63 -14.02 -17.49
N LYS A 112 0.98 -15.28 -17.19
CA LYS A 112 1.24 -16.31 -18.21
C LYS A 112 0.00 -16.57 -19.07
N LEU A 113 -1.19 -16.60 -18.45
CA LEU A 113 -2.44 -16.75 -19.18
C LEU A 113 -2.70 -15.55 -20.11
N ILE A 114 -2.56 -14.33 -19.60
CA ILE A 114 -2.71 -13.10 -20.39
C ILE A 114 -1.71 -13.10 -21.54
N TRP A 115 -0.43 -13.41 -21.28
CA TRP A 115 0.63 -13.51 -22.28
C TRP A 115 0.25 -14.46 -23.42
N SER A 116 -0.22 -15.66 -23.09
CA SER A 116 -0.61 -16.69 -24.06
C SER A 116 -1.76 -16.27 -25.00
N LYS A 117 -2.57 -15.30 -24.58
CA LYS A 117 -3.72 -14.79 -25.35
C LYS A 117 -3.39 -13.54 -26.17
N ILE A 118 -2.37 -12.78 -25.75
CA ILE A 118 -1.90 -11.60 -26.51
C ILE A 118 -1.04 -12.04 -27.70
N THR A 119 -0.29 -13.14 -27.56
CA THR A 119 0.52 -13.72 -28.64
C THR A 119 -0.32 -14.73 -29.44
N PRO A 120 -0.72 -14.44 -30.70
CA PRO A 120 -1.43 -15.42 -31.51
C PRO A 120 -0.51 -16.60 -31.87
N GLU A 121 -1.10 -17.78 -32.09
CA GLU A 121 -0.36 -18.99 -32.50
C GLU A 121 0.37 -18.84 -33.85
N GLU A 122 -0.01 -17.87 -34.69
CA GLU A 122 0.65 -17.61 -35.97
C GLU A 122 2.13 -17.24 -35.83
N ASP A 123 2.55 -16.58 -34.75
CA ASP A 123 3.97 -16.29 -34.49
C ASP A 123 4.74 -17.52 -33.97
N LYS A 124 4.04 -18.49 -33.37
CA LYS A 124 4.61 -19.81 -33.02
C LYS A 124 4.80 -20.66 -34.28
N ILE A 125 3.87 -20.59 -35.22
CA ILE A 125 3.91 -21.32 -36.50
C ILE A 125 4.99 -20.75 -37.42
N LYS A 126 5.10 -19.42 -37.57
CA LYS A 126 6.13 -18.77 -38.41
C LYS A 126 7.57 -19.03 -37.94
N LYS A 127 7.80 -19.21 -36.63
CA LYS A 127 9.12 -19.59 -36.08
C LYS A 127 9.39 -21.09 -36.13
N ALA A 128 8.37 -21.94 -36.12
CA ALA A 128 8.52 -23.38 -36.29
C ALA A 128 8.79 -23.78 -37.76
N SER A 129 8.38 -22.96 -38.74
CA SER A 129 8.55 -23.25 -40.17
C SER A 129 9.91 -22.87 -40.76
N GLY A 130 10.81 -22.23 -40.02
CA GLY A 130 12.21 -22.04 -40.44
C GLY A 130 12.41 -21.30 -41.77
N ASP A 131 11.56 -20.32 -42.10
CA ASP A 131 11.79 -19.49 -43.29
C ASP A 131 13.02 -18.60 -43.08
N LYS A 132 13.96 -18.66 -44.03
CA LYS A 132 15.24 -17.95 -43.97
C LYS A 132 15.02 -16.43 -44.13
N PRO A 133 15.85 -15.60 -43.48
CA PRO A 133 15.75 -14.13 -43.55
C PRO A 133 15.92 -13.54 -44.97
N GLU A 134 16.47 -14.30 -45.93
CA GLU A 134 16.64 -13.85 -47.32
C GLU A 134 15.30 -13.78 -48.10
N ASP A 135 14.32 -14.63 -47.78
CA ASP A 135 13.00 -14.62 -48.45
C ASP A 135 12.06 -13.52 -47.90
N MET A 136 12.45 -12.90 -46.78
CA MET A 136 11.73 -11.77 -46.16
C MET A 136 12.07 -10.44 -46.85
N GLN A 137 13.34 -10.21 -47.19
CA GLN A 137 13.78 -8.98 -47.87
C GLN A 137 13.21 -8.84 -49.29
N VAL A 138 13.03 -9.95 -50.01
CA VAL A 138 12.44 -9.92 -51.36
C VAL A 138 10.92 -9.67 -51.32
N ARG A 139 10.24 -9.99 -50.22
CA ARG A 139 8.81 -9.68 -50.03
C ARG A 139 8.57 -8.28 -49.48
N GLU A 140 9.40 -7.79 -48.55
CA GLU A 140 9.35 -6.39 -48.06
C GLU A 140 9.65 -5.39 -49.19
N ASN A 141 10.67 -5.64 -50.02
CA ASN A 141 11.06 -4.74 -51.10
C ASN A 141 10.09 -4.72 -52.31
N ARG A 142 9.09 -5.62 -52.36
CA ARG A 142 8.06 -5.63 -53.41
C ARG A 142 6.75 -4.94 -52.98
N SER A 143 6.67 -4.51 -51.73
CA SER A 143 5.55 -3.76 -51.14
C SER A 143 5.80 -2.25 -51.04
N GLU A 144 6.92 -1.74 -51.55
CA GLU A 144 7.33 -0.33 -51.42
C GLU A 144 6.76 0.61 -52.50
N GLU A 145 5.85 0.17 -53.38
CA GLU A 145 5.08 1.04 -54.28
C GLU A 145 3.57 0.91 -54.02
N LEU A 146 3.10 1.11 -52.79
CA LEU A 146 1.67 1.05 -52.48
C LEU A 146 1.25 2.15 -51.48
N ASP A 147 0.08 2.74 -51.77
CA ASP A 147 -0.41 4.08 -51.38
C ASP A 147 -0.54 4.32 -49.86
N ALA A 148 0.03 5.42 -49.36
CA ALA A 148 0.10 5.76 -47.92
C ALA A 148 -1.25 6.17 -47.29
N ASN A 149 -2.35 6.12 -48.03
CA ASN A 149 -3.68 6.60 -47.64
C ASN A 149 -4.72 5.49 -47.40
N ASP A 150 -4.34 4.20 -47.34
CA ASP A 150 -5.28 3.11 -47.04
C ASP A 150 -5.64 3.05 -45.53
N PRO A 151 -6.93 3.24 -45.15
CA PRO A 151 -7.38 3.12 -43.77
C PRO A 151 -7.12 1.74 -43.14
N GLU A 152 -7.18 0.66 -43.91
CA GLU A 152 -6.98 -0.71 -43.39
C GLU A 152 -5.53 -0.98 -43.02
N GLN A 153 -4.59 -0.45 -43.80
CA GLN A 153 -3.16 -0.58 -43.56
C GLN A 153 -2.73 0.22 -42.31
N ASN A 154 -3.29 1.43 -42.15
CA ASN A 154 -3.09 2.25 -40.96
C ASN A 154 -3.61 1.58 -39.68
N PHE A 155 -4.80 0.98 -39.73
CA PHE A 155 -5.35 0.23 -38.59
C PHE A 155 -4.51 -1.01 -38.26
N THR A 156 -4.03 -1.73 -39.26
CA THR A 156 -3.17 -2.92 -39.06
C THR A 156 -1.85 -2.55 -38.39
N LYS A 157 -1.22 -1.44 -38.81
CA LYS A 157 0.00 -0.90 -38.18
C LYS A 157 -0.27 -0.51 -36.73
N LEU A 158 -1.36 0.22 -36.46
CA LEU A 158 -1.77 0.60 -35.11
C LEU A 158 -2.01 -0.62 -34.21
N LEU A 159 -2.71 -1.64 -34.72
CA LEU A 159 -2.97 -2.89 -34.01
C LEU A 159 -1.68 -3.63 -33.64
N SER A 160 -0.70 -3.66 -34.55
CA SER A 160 0.61 -4.26 -34.28
C SER A 160 1.39 -3.52 -33.20
N ALA A 161 1.36 -2.18 -33.21
CA ALA A 161 2.00 -1.34 -32.19
C ALA A 161 1.33 -1.50 -30.81
N ALA A 162 0.00 -1.47 -30.77
CA ALA A 162 -0.78 -1.67 -29.55
C ALA A 162 -0.53 -3.06 -28.92
N ARG A 163 -0.46 -4.11 -29.76
CA ARG A 163 -0.09 -5.46 -29.30
C ARG A 163 1.33 -5.49 -28.74
N ARG A 164 2.29 -4.90 -29.44
CA ARG A 164 3.69 -4.83 -28.97
C ARG A 164 3.78 -4.13 -27.62
N ARG A 165 3.07 -3.03 -27.42
CA ARG A 165 2.97 -2.34 -26.13
C ARG A 165 2.40 -3.26 -25.04
N ALA A 166 1.28 -3.93 -25.31
CA ALA A 166 0.67 -4.87 -24.37
C ALA A 166 1.64 -6.02 -24.01
N GLN A 167 2.38 -6.53 -24.99
CA GLN A 167 3.42 -7.55 -24.77
C GLN A 167 4.54 -7.04 -23.87
N ILE A 168 5.13 -5.86 -24.14
CA ILE A 168 6.21 -5.31 -23.30
C ILE A 168 5.77 -5.22 -21.84
N ILE A 169 4.59 -4.65 -21.59
CA ILE A 169 4.10 -4.41 -20.22
C ILE A 169 3.91 -5.72 -19.45
N ILE A 170 3.34 -6.74 -20.09
CA ILE A 170 3.13 -8.05 -19.46
C ILE A 170 4.44 -8.83 -19.33
N ALA A 171 5.31 -8.80 -20.34
CA ALA A 171 6.60 -9.48 -20.30
C ALA A 171 7.51 -8.93 -19.19
N VAL A 172 7.58 -7.61 -19.02
CA VAL A 172 8.31 -6.96 -17.92
C VAL A 172 7.79 -7.47 -16.57
N ALA A 173 6.47 -7.53 -16.39
CA ALA A 173 5.88 -8.04 -15.15
C ALA A 173 6.20 -9.52 -14.89
N VAL A 174 6.16 -10.38 -15.92
CA VAL A 174 6.53 -11.80 -15.81
C VAL A 174 8.00 -11.96 -15.42
N ARG A 175 8.90 -11.21 -16.08
CA ARG A 175 10.34 -11.21 -15.78
C ARG A 175 10.64 -10.72 -14.37
N LEU A 176 9.93 -9.68 -13.90
CA LEU A 176 10.06 -9.17 -12.52
C LEU A 176 9.68 -10.21 -11.46
N LEU A 177 8.73 -11.10 -11.74
CA LEU A 177 8.40 -12.23 -10.85
C LEU A 177 9.47 -13.33 -10.86
N GLY A 178 10.42 -13.27 -11.78
CA GLY A 178 11.54 -14.20 -11.91
C GLY A 178 11.26 -15.37 -12.85
N ASP A 179 10.24 -15.27 -13.71
CA ASP A 179 9.96 -16.28 -14.73
C ASP A 179 10.66 -15.95 -16.04
N THR A 180 11.35 -16.94 -16.59
CA THR A 180 12.09 -16.84 -17.85
C THR A 180 11.56 -17.81 -18.91
N GLU A 181 10.42 -18.46 -18.65
CA GLU A 181 9.88 -19.52 -19.50
C GLU A 181 9.07 -18.96 -20.67
N ILE A 182 8.61 -17.72 -20.59
CA ILE A 182 7.87 -17.09 -21.68
C ILE A 182 8.76 -16.91 -22.92
N ILE A 183 8.26 -17.36 -24.06
CA ILE A 183 8.93 -17.21 -25.35
C ILE A 183 8.71 -15.78 -25.82
N ILE A 184 9.79 -15.00 -25.86
CA ILE A 184 9.80 -13.61 -26.31
C ILE A 184 10.71 -13.52 -27.54
N ASP A 185 10.32 -12.72 -28.53
CA ASP A 185 11.22 -12.38 -29.64
C ASP A 185 12.51 -11.70 -29.15
N GLU A 186 13.64 -11.90 -29.83
CA GLU A 186 14.94 -11.40 -29.39
C GLU A 186 14.97 -9.87 -29.25
N HIS A 187 14.41 -9.15 -30.23
CA HIS A 187 14.33 -7.69 -30.18
C HIS A 187 13.44 -7.23 -29.01
N LEU A 188 12.32 -7.91 -28.80
CA LEU A 188 11.41 -7.59 -27.71
C LEU A 188 12.03 -7.91 -26.35
N ASN A 189 12.80 -8.99 -26.26
CA ASN A 189 13.49 -9.40 -25.05
C ASN A 189 14.55 -8.38 -24.61
N ALA A 190 15.30 -7.80 -25.55
CA ALA A 190 16.27 -6.74 -25.24
C ALA A 190 15.60 -5.52 -24.58
N ILE A 191 14.44 -5.10 -25.10
CA ILE A 191 13.64 -4.01 -24.52
C ILE A 191 13.18 -4.37 -23.10
N VAL A 192 12.63 -5.58 -22.95
CA VAL A 192 12.09 -6.05 -21.66
C VAL A 192 13.21 -6.14 -20.60
N GLU A 193 14.37 -6.68 -20.94
CA GLU A 193 15.50 -6.78 -20.01
C GLU A 193 16.06 -5.40 -19.63
N ASN A 194 16.12 -4.45 -20.57
CA ASN A 194 16.50 -3.07 -20.24
C ASN A 194 15.53 -2.46 -19.22
N GLU A 195 14.23 -2.59 -19.44
CA GLU A 195 13.19 -2.06 -18.55
C GLU A 195 13.24 -2.72 -17.16
N VAL A 196 13.38 -4.04 -17.11
CA VAL A 196 13.54 -4.81 -15.87
C VAL A 196 14.75 -4.31 -15.08
N ASN A 197 15.88 -4.07 -15.75
CA ASN A 197 17.07 -3.53 -15.11
C ASN A 197 16.84 -2.13 -14.53
N GLN A 198 16.15 -1.24 -15.24
CA GLN A 198 15.81 0.10 -14.71
C GLN A 198 14.91 0.01 -13.45
N ILE A 199 13.91 -0.87 -13.48
CA ILE A 199 13.01 -1.11 -12.34
C ILE A 199 13.76 -1.71 -11.14
N ILE A 200 14.72 -2.62 -11.38
CA ILE A 200 15.52 -3.22 -10.32
C ILE A 200 16.48 -2.21 -9.71
N LEU A 201 17.13 -1.37 -10.53
CA LEU A 201 17.98 -0.27 -10.08
C LEU A 201 17.19 0.73 -9.23
N ALA A 202 15.94 1.03 -9.61
CA ALA A 202 15.02 1.89 -8.88
C ALA A 202 15.60 3.30 -8.60
N GLU A 203 16.17 3.93 -9.64
CA GLU A 203 16.88 5.21 -9.52
C GLU A 203 16.58 6.16 -10.68
N GLY A 204 16.30 7.41 -10.30
CA GLY A 204 16.17 8.54 -11.21
C GLY A 204 14.84 8.56 -11.96
N ILE A 205 14.67 9.64 -12.73
CA ILE A 205 13.52 9.86 -13.59
C ILE A 205 14.02 9.63 -15.02
N LYS A 206 13.43 8.67 -15.72
CA LYS A 206 13.86 8.30 -17.08
C LYS A 206 12.66 8.08 -17.99
N ARG A 207 12.90 8.18 -19.29
CA ARG A 207 11.91 7.82 -20.32
C ARG A 207 12.12 6.36 -20.73
N PRO A 208 11.09 5.52 -20.70
CA PRO A 208 11.19 4.17 -21.27
C PRO A 208 11.39 4.25 -22.79
N GLU A 209 12.42 3.60 -23.31
CA GLU A 209 12.80 3.68 -24.74
C GLU A 209 11.70 3.20 -25.70
N TRP A 210 10.85 2.29 -25.23
CA TRP A 210 9.79 1.67 -26.02
C TRP A 210 8.51 2.52 -26.14
N THR A 211 8.41 3.66 -25.45
CA THR A 211 7.21 4.52 -25.44
C THR A 211 7.01 5.36 -26.71
N GLY A 212 7.84 5.17 -27.74
CA GLY A 212 7.68 5.81 -29.05
C GLY A 212 8.24 7.24 -29.12
N VAL A 213 7.89 7.97 -30.18
CA VAL A 213 8.43 9.30 -30.50
C VAL A 213 7.90 10.40 -29.56
N SER A 214 8.71 11.43 -29.39
CA SER A 214 8.49 12.65 -28.61
C SER A 214 7.20 13.41 -28.95
N ASP A 215 6.05 12.99 -28.41
CA ASP A 215 4.93 13.92 -28.26
C ASP A 215 5.27 15.00 -27.22
N SER A 216 4.66 16.18 -27.37
CA SER A 216 4.81 17.36 -26.51
C SER A 216 4.43 17.13 -25.03
N GLU A 217 3.96 15.93 -24.69
CA GLU A 217 3.53 15.48 -23.38
C GLU A 217 4.43 14.36 -22.84
N PHE A 218 5.74 14.63 -22.77
CA PHE A 218 6.76 13.67 -22.38
C PHE A 218 6.39 12.86 -21.13
N LEU A 219 6.26 11.54 -21.30
CA LEU A 219 5.96 10.59 -20.25
C LEU A 219 7.28 10.12 -19.60
N THR A 220 7.72 10.82 -18.55
CA THR A 220 8.83 10.34 -17.73
C THR A 220 8.31 9.47 -16.60
N VAL A 221 8.99 8.35 -16.35
CA VAL A 221 8.70 7.46 -15.21
C VAL A 221 9.74 7.74 -14.15
N ASP A 222 9.29 8.03 -12.93
CA ASP A 222 10.17 8.05 -11.76
C ASP A 222 10.43 6.60 -11.34
N TYR A 223 11.66 6.11 -11.49
CA TYR A 223 12.02 4.75 -11.11
C TYR A 223 12.30 4.62 -9.61
N SER A 224 12.45 5.72 -8.87
CA SER A 224 12.71 5.66 -7.43
C SER A 224 11.55 5.03 -6.64
N ILE A 225 10.33 5.07 -7.20
CA ILE A 225 9.12 4.49 -6.61
C ILE A 225 9.15 2.95 -6.54
N TYR A 226 10.02 2.29 -7.33
CA TYR A 226 10.12 0.82 -7.36
C TYR A 226 10.91 0.23 -6.20
N ARG A 227 11.46 1.05 -5.30
CA ARG A 227 12.17 0.59 -4.09
C ARG A 227 11.19 -0.01 -3.10
N PRO A 228 11.24 -1.33 -2.81
CA PRO A 228 10.30 -1.94 -1.87
C PRO A 228 10.46 -1.41 -0.45
N TYR A 229 9.36 -1.14 0.24
CA TYR A 229 9.33 -0.65 1.61
C TYR A 229 8.30 -1.37 2.48
N GLY A 230 8.40 -1.19 3.80
CA GLY A 230 7.44 -1.71 4.77
C GLY A 230 7.27 -3.23 4.70
N LEU A 231 6.03 -3.66 4.49
CA LEU A 231 5.68 -5.09 4.33
C LEU A 231 6.42 -5.74 3.14
N TYR A 232 6.53 -5.03 2.02
CA TYR A 232 7.07 -5.60 0.79
C TYR A 232 8.58 -5.83 0.83
N ALA A 233 9.29 -5.22 1.77
CA ALA A 233 10.72 -5.41 1.95
C ALA A 233 11.09 -6.72 2.67
N GLN A 234 10.12 -7.45 3.22
CA GLN A 234 10.35 -8.58 4.12
C GLN A 234 10.82 -9.87 3.43
N THR A 235 10.32 -10.15 2.23
CA THR A 235 10.66 -11.38 1.48
C THR A 235 10.94 -11.06 0.02
N GLU A 236 11.76 -11.89 -0.64
CA GLU A 236 12.08 -11.69 -2.05
C GLU A 236 10.85 -11.78 -2.96
N LEU A 237 9.92 -12.70 -2.64
CA LEU A 237 8.65 -12.82 -3.35
C LEU A 237 7.84 -11.51 -3.29
N LEU A 238 7.72 -10.91 -2.10
CA LEU A 238 6.99 -9.65 -1.94
C LEU A 238 7.73 -8.46 -2.58
N ARG A 239 9.06 -8.45 -2.59
CA ARG A 239 9.85 -7.41 -3.29
C ARG A 239 9.60 -7.42 -4.79
N ARG A 240 9.61 -8.61 -5.39
CA ARG A 240 9.29 -8.82 -6.82
C ARG A 240 7.86 -8.43 -7.13
N TYR A 241 6.92 -8.89 -6.30
CA TYR A 241 5.51 -8.58 -6.49
C TYR A 241 5.22 -7.08 -6.35
N PHE A 242 5.85 -6.40 -5.38
CA PHE A 242 5.77 -4.95 -5.25
C PHE A 242 6.16 -4.23 -6.54
N ARG A 243 7.31 -4.59 -7.13
CA ARG A 243 7.77 -4.00 -8.39
C ARG A 243 6.76 -4.18 -9.53
N VAL A 244 6.10 -5.35 -9.60
CA VAL A 244 5.03 -5.62 -10.57
C VAL A 244 3.80 -4.74 -10.33
N LEU A 245 3.36 -4.62 -9.08
CA LEU A 245 2.23 -3.76 -8.72
C LEU A 245 2.52 -2.30 -9.07
N THR A 246 3.70 -1.82 -8.67
CA THR A 246 4.17 -0.47 -8.98
C THR A 246 4.26 -0.24 -10.49
N TRP A 247 4.71 -1.23 -11.26
CA TRP A 247 4.76 -1.18 -12.72
C TRP A 247 3.36 -1.04 -13.34
N PHE A 248 2.39 -1.80 -12.84
CA PHE A 248 1.00 -1.71 -13.28
C PHE A 248 0.29 -0.43 -12.87
N GLN A 249 0.77 0.25 -11.82
CA GLN A 249 0.27 1.54 -11.35
C GLN A 249 0.97 2.73 -12.03
N SER A 250 2.22 2.58 -12.47
CA SER A 250 3.02 3.66 -13.02
C SER A 250 2.74 3.91 -14.50
N ILE A 251 2.51 2.87 -15.31
CA ILE A 251 2.31 3.00 -16.77
C ILE A 251 0.87 3.38 -17.12
N PRO A 252 0.62 4.61 -17.64
CA PRO A 252 -0.71 5.04 -18.07
C PRO A 252 -1.02 4.59 -19.50
N PHE A 253 -2.31 4.40 -19.75
CA PHE A 253 -2.89 4.24 -21.09
C PHE A 253 -3.88 5.38 -21.31
N ARG A 254 -3.45 6.44 -21.98
CA ARG A 254 -4.24 7.65 -22.21
C ARG A 254 -5.36 7.36 -23.20
N VAL A 255 -6.54 7.91 -22.92
CA VAL A 255 -7.71 7.75 -23.78
C VAL A 255 -7.50 8.46 -25.12
N GLU A 256 -6.73 9.54 -25.13
CA GLU A 256 -6.47 10.39 -26.30
C GLU A 256 -5.50 9.74 -27.29
N ASN A 257 -4.66 8.80 -26.85
CA ASN A 257 -3.70 8.13 -27.70
C ASN A 257 -4.24 6.77 -28.16
N ASP A 258 -4.39 6.61 -29.47
CA ASP A 258 -5.00 5.43 -30.11
C ASP A 258 -4.24 4.14 -29.79
N GLU A 259 -2.90 4.17 -29.75
CA GLU A 259 -2.08 2.98 -29.50
C GLU A 259 -2.27 2.49 -28.06
N GLU A 260 -2.28 3.40 -27.09
CA GLU A 260 -2.41 3.03 -25.67
C GLU A 260 -3.85 2.61 -25.35
N LEU A 261 -4.85 3.33 -25.86
CA LEU A 261 -6.25 2.95 -25.71
C LEU A 261 -6.50 1.56 -26.32
N LEU A 262 -5.99 1.29 -27.52
CA LEU A 262 -6.13 -0.02 -28.15
C LEU A 262 -5.38 -1.10 -27.36
N ALA A 263 -4.19 -0.80 -26.82
CA ALA A 263 -3.42 -1.75 -26.02
C ALA A 263 -4.17 -2.19 -24.75
N ILE A 264 -4.75 -1.25 -23.99
CA ILE A 264 -5.51 -1.61 -22.78
C ILE A 264 -6.80 -2.37 -23.13
N LEU A 265 -7.46 -2.08 -24.25
CA LEU A 265 -8.63 -2.82 -24.71
C LEU A 265 -8.26 -4.25 -25.16
N ILE A 266 -7.10 -4.45 -25.80
CA ILE A 266 -6.57 -5.79 -26.11
C ILE A 266 -6.37 -6.59 -24.82
N LEU A 267 -5.70 -5.99 -23.82
CA LEU A 267 -5.52 -6.61 -22.51
C LEU A 267 -6.86 -6.95 -21.87
N GLY A 268 -7.83 -6.02 -21.87
CA GLY A 268 -9.17 -6.23 -21.32
C GLY A 268 -9.91 -7.37 -22.02
N LYS A 269 -9.80 -7.48 -23.34
CA LYS A 269 -10.38 -8.57 -24.12
C LYS A 269 -9.82 -9.94 -23.72
N THR A 270 -8.54 -10.04 -23.35
CA THR A 270 -7.94 -11.31 -22.88
C THR A 270 -8.56 -11.80 -21.57
N LEU A 271 -8.99 -10.88 -20.69
CA LEU A 271 -9.71 -11.23 -19.45
C LEU A 271 -11.09 -11.83 -19.77
N ASN A 272 -11.79 -11.27 -20.76
CA ASN A 272 -13.09 -11.78 -21.21
C ASN A 272 -13.01 -13.10 -21.96
N ALA A 273 -11.99 -13.30 -22.80
CA ALA A 273 -11.78 -14.59 -23.47
C ALA A 273 -11.63 -15.73 -22.45
N SER A 274 -11.06 -15.44 -21.27
CA SER A 274 -10.94 -16.40 -20.17
C SER A 274 -12.29 -16.74 -19.52
N PHE A 275 -13.31 -15.87 -19.63
CA PHE A 275 -14.68 -16.16 -19.19
C PHE A 275 -15.35 -17.26 -20.03
N ALA A 276 -15.10 -17.25 -21.35
CA ALA A 276 -15.71 -18.22 -22.27
C ALA A 276 -15.16 -19.64 -22.12
N GLU A 277 -13.92 -19.79 -21.65
CA GLU A 277 -13.26 -21.09 -21.49
C GLU A 277 -13.52 -21.73 -20.12
N ASP A 278 -13.42 -20.96 -19.03
CA ASP A 278 -13.50 -21.50 -17.66
C ASP A 278 -13.95 -20.42 -16.65
N PHE A 279 -15.18 -20.56 -16.17
CA PHE A 279 -15.79 -19.66 -15.20
C PHE A 279 -15.00 -19.55 -13.89
N SER A 280 -14.40 -20.66 -13.42
CA SER A 280 -13.65 -20.70 -12.16
C SER A 280 -12.33 -19.94 -12.29
N LYS A 281 -11.63 -20.08 -13.44
CA LYS A 281 -10.43 -19.30 -13.74
C LYS A 281 -10.73 -17.82 -13.89
N HIS A 282 -11.80 -17.46 -14.59
CA HIS A 282 -12.21 -16.06 -14.72
C HIS A 282 -12.46 -15.42 -13.36
N LYS A 283 -13.22 -16.09 -12.47
CA LYS A 283 -13.49 -15.58 -11.13
C LYS A 283 -12.21 -15.35 -10.31
N LYS A 284 -11.17 -16.17 -10.50
CA LYS A 284 -9.86 -15.97 -9.85
C LYS A 284 -9.14 -14.73 -10.38
N ILE A 285 -9.15 -14.52 -11.69
CA ILE A 285 -8.53 -13.36 -12.35
C ILE A 285 -9.24 -12.08 -11.95
N GLU A 286 -10.57 -12.08 -12.03
CA GLU A 286 -11.40 -10.96 -11.61
C GLU A 286 -11.15 -10.62 -10.13
N LYS A 287 -11.10 -11.63 -9.26
CA LYS A 287 -10.79 -11.43 -7.84
C LYS A 287 -9.41 -10.82 -7.61
N PHE A 288 -8.41 -11.19 -8.41
CA PHE A 288 -7.07 -10.61 -8.30
C PHE A 288 -7.07 -9.10 -8.57
N PHE A 289 -7.77 -8.65 -9.62
CA PHE A 289 -7.84 -7.21 -9.94
C PHE A 289 -8.83 -6.45 -9.04
N ARG A 290 -9.94 -7.09 -8.62
CA ARG A 290 -10.96 -6.50 -7.74
C ARG A 290 -10.50 -6.33 -6.30
N TYR A 291 -9.53 -7.15 -5.87
CA TYR A 291 -9.03 -7.21 -4.49
C TYR A 291 -8.74 -5.83 -3.89
N TYR A 292 -7.98 -4.98 -4.59
CA TYR A 292 -7.60 -3.68 -4.04
C TYR A 292 -8.79 -2.72 -3.90
N ARG A 293 -9.83 -2.88 -4.73
CA ARG A 293 -11.08 -2.12 -4.62
C ARG A 293 -11.85 -2.51 -3.37
N GLU A 294 -11.91 -3.79 -3.04
CA GLU A 294 -12.53 -4.27 -1.79
C GLU A 294 -11.74 -3.83 -0.55
N LEU A 295 -10.41 -3.81 -0.66
CA LEU A 295 -9.52 -3.42 0.43
C LEU A 295 -9.59 -1.92 0.73
N ALA A 296 -9.33 -1.08 -0.28
CA ALA A 296 -9.09 0.35 -0.11
C ALA A 296 -10.28 1.24 -0.53
N GLY A 297 -11.24 0.70 -1.29
CA GLY A 297 -12.42 1.43 -1.76
C GLY A 297 -12.31 1.87 -3.22
N THR A 298 -12.79 3.07 -3.51
CA THR A 298 -12.87 3.59 -4.88
C THR A 298 -11.46 3.76 -5.49
N PRO A 299 -11.21 3.27 -6.71
CA PRO A 299 -9.93 3.45 -7.39
C PRO A 299 -9.70 4.91 -7.80
N ASN A 300 -8.44 5.32 -7.94
CA ASN A 300 -8.09 6.68 -8.37
C ASN A 300 -8.05 6.87 -9.90
N ASP A 301 -8.02 5.75 -10.64
CA ASP A 301 -7.94 5.70 -12.09
C ASP A 301 -8.83 4.57 -12.61
N TRP A 302 -9.10 4.59 -13.91
CA TRP A 302 -9.70 3.43 -14.56
C TRP A 302 -8.73 2.26 -14.60
N ASP A 303 -9.23 1.04 -14.34
CA ASP A 303 -8.42 -0.16 -14.26
C ASP A 303 -8.68 -1.12 -15.44
N LEU A 304 -7.89 -2.19 -15.50
CA LEU A 304 -8.03 -3.22 -16.53
C LEU A 304 -9.40 -3.92 -16.50
N LEU A 305 -10.05 -4.03 -15.33
CA LEU A 305 -11.39 -4.61 -15.23
C LEU A 305 -12.40 -3.72 -15.94
N PHE A 306 -12.35 -2.41 -15.71
CA PHE A 306 -13.21 -1.47 -16.42
C PHE A 306 -12.96 -1.48 -17.93
N ALA A 307 -11.69 -1.54 -18.36
CA ALA A 307 -11.35 -1.71 -19.77
C ALA A 307 -11.92 -3.03 -20.36
N SER A 308 -11.95 -4.11 -19.58
CA SER A 308 -12.54 -5.37 -20.01
C SER A 308 -14.06 -5.28 -20.19
N GLU A 309 -14.77 -4.52 -19.35
CA GLU A 309 -16.21 -4.29 -19.51
C GLU A 309 -16.50 -3.57 -20.83
N ILE A 310 -15.73 -2.50 -21.12
CA ILE A 310 -15.85 -1.74 -22.38
C ILE A 310 -15.50 -2.60 -23.60
N ALA A 311 -14.47 -3.43 -23.50
CA ALA A 311 -14.00 -4.27 -24.60
C ALA A 311 -15.01 -5.37 -25.01
N ARG A 312 -15.99 -5.73 -24.15
CA ARG A 312 -17.09 -6.64 -24.53
C ARG A 312 -17.98 -6.04 -25.61
N ASP A 313 -18.13 -4.71 -25.61
CA ASP A 313 -19.18 -4.06 -26.38
C ASP A 313 -18.75 -3.61 -27.77
N ARG A 314 -17.49 -3.17 -28.01
CA ARG A 314 -16.97 -2.79 -29.35
C ARG A 314 -15.43 -2.66 -29.40
N PRO A 315 -14.68 -3.59 -29.99
CA PRO A 315 -13.22 -3.45 -30.15
C PRO A 315 -12.77 -2.69 -31.41
N GLY A 316 -13.70 -2.28 -32.29
CA GLY A 316 -13.34 -1.81 -33.65
C GLY A 316 -13.22 -0.30 -33.84
N ASP A 317 -14.00 0.52 -33.11
CA ASP A 317 -14.06 1.97 -33.33
C ASP A 317 -13.65 2.75 -32.07
N LEU A 318 -12.40 3.20 -32.04
CA LEU A 318 -11.84 3.98 -30.95
C LEU A 318 -12.58 5.29 -30.71
N LYS A 319 -13.16 5.91 -31.75
CA LYS A 319 -13.94 7.14 -31.60
C LYS A 319 -15.21 6.86 -30.79
N GLN A 320 -15.91 5.78 -31.10
CA GLN A 320 -17.10 5.39 -30.36
C GLN A 320 -16.78 4.96 -28.92
N VAL A 321 -15.64 4.31 -28.68
CA VAL A 321 -15.16 4.02 -27.32
C VAL A 321 -15.00 5.32 -26.53
N ARG A 322 -14.35 6.34 -27.11
CA ARG A 322 -14.19 7.65 -26.46
C ARG A 322 -15.51 8.34 -26.16
N GLU A 323 -16.45 8.34 -27.10
CA GLU A 323 -17.77 8.93 -26.89
C GLU A 323 -18.55 8.26 -25.76
N ASN A 324 -18.43 6.93 -25.63
CA ASN A 324 -19.04 6.17 -24.53
C ASN A 324 -18.34 6.44 -23.20
N LEU A 325 -17.01 6.53 -23.22
CA LEU A 325 -16.23 6.91 -22.04
C LEU A 325 -16.69 8.27 -21.52
N VAL A 326 -16.76 9.31 -22.36
CA VAL A 326 -17.24 10.65 -21.98
C VAL A 326 -18.63 10.60 -21.31
N LYS A 327 -19.55 9.75 -21.80
CA LYS A 327 -20.87 9.57 -21.18
C LYS A 327 -20.80 8.93 -19.79
N GLN A 328 -19.88 7.99 -19.58
CA GLN A 328 -19.68 7.34 -18.28
C GLN A 328 -18.86 8.22 -17.31
N VAL A 329 -17.98 9.09 -17.84
CA VAL A 329 -17.13 10.03 -17.09
C VAL A 329 -17.93 11.10 -16.37
N ALA A 330 -19.06 11.56 -16.94
CA ALA A 330 -19.85 12.66 -16.39
C ALA A 330 -20.34 12.44 -14.93
N GLY A 331 -20.35 11.20 -14.44
CA GLY A 331 -20.56 10.88 -13.01
C GLY A 331 -19.30 10.46 -12.23
N PHE A 332 -18.22 10.07 -12.90
CA PHE A 332 -17.00 9.51 -12.30
C PHE A 332 -15.92 10.56 -12.00
N GLU A 333 -15.87 11.66 -12.76
CA GLU A 333 -14.86 12.72 -12.63
C GLU A 333 -14.86 13.41 -11.25
N GLN A 334 -16.02 13.47 -10.58
CA GLN A 334 -16.11 14.01 -9.22
C GLN A 334 -15.45 13.10 -8.16
N GLN A 335 -15.14 11.85 -8.48
CA GLN A 335 -14.66 10.85 -7.52
C GLN A 335 -13.16 10.55 -7.63
N LEU A 336 -12.51 10.89 -8.74
CA LEU A 336 -11.10 10.56 -8.98
C LEU A 336 -10.16 11.64 -8.42
N LYS A 337 -9.70 11.46 -7.17
CA LYS A 337 -8.60 12.26 -6.60
C LYS A 337 -7.26 11.61 -6.98
N ILE A 338 -6.65 12.07 -8.08
CA ILE A 338 -5.45 11.47 -8.68
C ILE A 338 -4.27 11.44 -7.68
N ASP A 339 -3.55 10.32 -7.60
CA ASP A 339 -2.30 10.21 -6.84
C ASP A 339 -1.11 10.76 -7.65
N ASP A 340 -0.54 11.87 -7.20
CA ASP A 340 0.59 12.54 -7.89
C ASP A 340 1.87 11.68 -7.90
N ARG A 341 2.01 10.67 -7.02
CA ARG A 341 3.19 9.79 -6.99
C ARG A 341 3.35 8.93 -8.24
N PHE A 342 2.25 8.63 -8.91
CA PHE A 342 2.23 7.79 -10.11
C PHE A 342 1.91 8.57 -11.38
N LYS A 343 1.88 9.91 -11.27
CA LYS A 343 1.79 10.77 -12.44
C LYS A 343 3.15 10.81 -13.14
N PRO A 344 3.17 10.72 -14.48
CA PRO A 344 4.33 11.12 -15.24
C PRO A 344 4.69 12.57 -14.90
N ILE A 345 5.97 12.84 -14.65
CA ILE A 345 6.44 14.19 -14.37
C ILE A 345 6.44 14.98 -15.68
N ARG A 346 5.78 16.13 -15.67
CA ARG A 346 5.72 17.09 -16.79
C ARG A 346 6.69 18.22 -16.58
N ASP A 347 7.33 18.64 -17.68
CA ASP A 347 8.18 19.84 -17.68
C ASP A 347 7.39 21.15 -17.83
N ASN A 348 6.06 21.11 -18.08
CA ASN A 348 5.26 22.32 -18.31
C ASN A 348 3.97 22.37 -17.47
N SER A 349 3.70 23.55 -16.93
CA SER A 349 2.66 23.96 -15.96
C SER A 349 1.20 23.91 -16.45
N ALA A 350 0.90 23.15 -17.51
CA ALA A 350 -0.45 22.95 -18.00
C ALA A 350 -1.06 21.68 -17.39
N THR A 351 -1.83 21.87 -16.33
CA THR A 351 -2.65 20.84 -15.66
C THR A 351 -3.83 20.43 -16.55
N SER A 352 -3.57 19.81 -17.70
CA SER A 352 -4.59 19.01 -18.38
C SER A 352 -4.58 17.62 -17.74
N SER A 353 -5.63 17.32 -16.95
CA SER A 353 -5.92 15.99 -16.43
C SER A 353 -6.40 15.13 -17.58
N PHE A 354 -5.48 14.45 -18.26
CA PHE A 354 -5.87 13.45 -19.25
C PHE A 354 -6.40 12.23 -18.54
N VAL A 355 -7.51 11.70 -19.03
CA VAL A 355 -8.12 10.50 -18.47
C VAL A 355 -7.31 9.31 -18.96
N SER A 356 -6.88 8.45 -18.04
CA SER A 356 -6.03 7.31 -18.38
C SER A 356 -6.47 6.05 -17.63
N PHE A 357 -6.22 4.91 -18.27
CA PHE A 357 -6.28 3.62 -17.61
C PHE A 357 -4.93 3.26 -17.00
N LYS A 358 -4.97 2.42 -15.97
CA LYS A 358 -3.85 1.67 -15.41
C LYS A 358 -4.21 0.19 -15.43
N ILE A 359 -3.23 -0.70 -15.38
CA ILE A 359 -3.56 -2.14 -15.25
C ILE A 359 -4.15 -2.42 -13.86
N ILE A 360 -3.51 -1.86 -12.83
CA ILE A 360 -4.02 -1.80 -11.46
C ILE A 360 -4.02 -0.33 -11.06
N SER A 361 -5.16 0.21 -10.68
CA SER A 361 -5.22 1.59 -10.18
C SER A 361 -4.40 1.73 -8.89
N PRO A 362 -3.64 2.81 -8.70
CA PRO A 362 -3.10 3.14 -7.40
C PRO A 362 -4.26 3.45 -6.45
N PHE A 363 -4.28 2.81 -5.28
CA PHE A 363 -5.31 3.08 -4.27
C PHE A 363 -4.75 4.04 -3.24
N ARG A 364 -5.50 5.11 -2.98
CA ARG A 364 -5.19 6.04 -1.89
C ARG A 364 -6.09 5.69 -0.73
N VAL A 365 -5.51 5.11 0.31
CA VAL A 365 -6.24 4.96 1.57
C VAL A 365 -6.65 6.36 2.07
N PRO A 366 -7.90 6.56 2.53
CA PRO A 366 -8.42 7.90 2.81
C PRO A 366 -7.56 8.72 3.78
N ASP A 367 -6.90 8.08 4.74
CA ASP A 367 -6.02 8.76 5.70
C ASP A 367 -4.77 9.32 5.03
N THR A 368 -4.19 8.62 4.05
CA THR A 368 -3.10 9.16 3.23
C THR A 368 -3.59 10.33 2.36
N ALA A 369 -4.86 10.34 1.96
CA ALA A 369 -5.50 11.50 1.33
C ALA A 369 -5.54 12.70 2.26
N LEU A 370 -6.09 12.48 3.44
CA LEU A 370 -6.18 13.48 4.49
C LEU A 370 -4.80 14.02 4.86
N PHE A 371 -3.82 13.16 5.14
CA PHE A 371 -2.49 13.57 5.56
C PHE A 371 -1.75 14.36 4.50
N SER A 372 -1.81 13.99 3.21
CA SER A 372 -1.11 14.79 2.20
C SER A 372 -1.79 16.14 1.97
N GLN A 373 -3.12 16.23 2.05
CA GLN A 373 -3.83 17.53 1.98
C GLN A 373 -3.51 18.42 3.18
N ILE A 374 -3.54 17.84 4.39
CA ILE A 374 -3.22 18.53 5.63
C ILE A 374 -1.74 18.93 5.69
N SER A 375 -0.83 18.08 5.20
CA SER A 375 0.61 18.36 5.20
C SER A 375 0.96 19.60 4.39
N VAL A 376 0.31 19.84 3.25
CA VAL A 376 0.52 21.05 2.44
C VAL A 376 0.09 22.30 3.21
N PHE A 377 -1.06 22.24 3.89
CA PHE A 377 -1.53 23.32 4.76
C PHE A 377 -0.54 23.54 5.92
N GLN A 378 -0.14 22.49 6.60
CA GLN A 378 0.72 22.55 7.78
C GLN A 378 2.17 22.95 7.47
N GLN A 379 2.73 22.58 6.32
CA GLN A 379 4.03 23.06 5.86
C GLN A 379 4.02 24.59 5.68
N ARG A 380 2.93 25.14 5.13
CA ARG A 380 2.77 26.61 4.99
C ARG A 380 2.71 27.32 6.35
N HIS A 381 2.25 26.64 7.38
CA HIS A 381 2.06 27.20 8.73
C HIS A 381 3.08 26.69 9.78
N ARG A 382 4.07 25.86 9.38
CA ARG A 382 5.08 25.24 10.26
C ARG A 382 4.51 24.45 11.44
N VAL A 383 3.36 23.83 11.25
CA VAL A 383 2.73 22.92 12.22
C VAL A 383 3.14 21.49 11.85
N TRP A 384 3.35 20.61 12.82
CA TRP A 384 3.64 19.21 12.53
C TRP A 384 2.36 18.44 12.21
N PRO A 385 2.36 17.55 11.19
CA PRO A 385 1.22 16.66 10.94
C PRO A 385 0.95 15.75 12.12
N GLY A 386 -0.25 15.88 12.68
CA GLY A 386 -0.76 15.06 13.77
C GLY A 386 -1.99 14.24 13.33
N GLY A 387 -2.22 13.12 14.01
CA GLY A 387 -3.37 12.23 13.74
C GLY A 387 -4.73 12.78 14.15
N LEU A 388 -4.79 13.97 14.78
CA LEU A 388 -6.04 14.57 15.28
C LEU A 388 -7.06 14.81 14.17
N GLY A 389 -6.64 15.06 12.93
CA GLY A 389 -7.57 15.20 11.80
C GLY A 389 -8.40 13.94 11.55
N ILE A 390 -7.83 12.75 11.79
CA ILE A 390 -8.56 11.48 11.68
C ILE A 390 -9.57 11.38 12.82
N CYS A 391 -9.16 11.64 14.06
CA CYS A 391 -10.06 11.60 15.21
C CYS A 391 -11.22 12.59 15.08
N ALA A 392 -10.94 13.81 14.62
CA ALA A 392 -11.96 14.84 14.37
C ALA A 392 -12.96 14.40 13.29
N ALA A 393 -12.49 13.75 12.22
CA ALA A 393 -13.37 13.22 11.19
C ALA A 393 -14.21 12.01 11.66
N LEU A 394 -13.65 11.20 12.57
CA LEU A 394 -14.36 10.07 13.20
C LEU A 394 -15.37 10.53 14.25
N GLY A 395 -15.33 11.81 14.68
CA GLY A 395 -16.33 12.42 15.56
C GLY A 395 -15.82 12.87 16.93
N SER A 396 -14.51 12.92 17.19
CA SER A 396 -13.98 13.42 18.47
C SER A 396 -14.09 14.94 18.56
N ASP A 397 -14.92 15.40 19.51
CA ASP A 397 -15.09 16.82 19.83
C ASP A 397 -13.78 17.41 20.38
N PHE A 398 -13.07 16.70 21.25
CA PHE A 398 -11.75 17.13 21.73
C PHE A 398 -10.76 17.36 20.59
N ALA A 399 -10.66 16.42 19.64
CA ALA A 399 -9.76 16.57 18.50
C ALA A 399 -10.13 17.77 17.64
N MET A 400 -11.44 18.02 17.44
CA MET A 400 -11.94 19.18 16.72
C MET A 400 -11.59 20.48 17.46
N GLU A 401 -11.82 20.55 18.77
CA GLU A 401 -11.47 21.70 19.60
C GLU A 401 -9.97 21.99 19.58
N GLN A 402 -9.12 20.96 19.69
CA GLN A 402 -7.67 21.13 19.62
C GLN A 402 -7.23 21.70 18.27
N LEU A 403 -7.75 21.17 17.16
CA LEU A 403 -7.47 21.68 15.82
C LEU A 403 -7.95 23.13 15.62
N LEU A 404 -9.03 23.54 16.29
CA LEU A 404 -9.55 24.91 16.23
C LEU A 404 -8.88 25.87 17.23
N SER A 405 -8.26 25.34 18.29
CA SER A 405 -7.60 26.10 19.35
C SER A 405 -6.29 26.77 18.91
N ASP A 406 -5.68 26.27 17.84
CA ASP A 406 -4.46 26.84 17.27
C ASP A 406 -4.70 28.24 16.65
N THR A 407 -3.83 29.19 16.97
CA THR A 407 -3.96 30.62 16.61
C THR A 407 -3.47 30.98 15.20
N PHE A 408 -3.82 30.21 14.18
CA PHE A 408 -3.40 30.49 12.79
C PHE A 408 -4.51 31.15 11.96
N LYS A 409 -4.14 32.12 11.11
CA LYS A 409 -5.02 32.64 10.04
C LYS A 409 -5.37 31.49 9.09
N ASP A 410 -6.64 31.40 8.69
CA ASP A 410 -7.21 30.39 7.78
C ASP A 410 -7.46 28.98 8.33
N ARG A 411 -7.61 28.79 9.65
CA ARG A 411 -7.90 27.47 10.27
C ARG A 411 -9.15 26.76 9.73
N GLU A 412 -10.18 27.49 9.31
CA GLU A 412 -11.37 26.89 8.71
C GLU A 412 -11.03 26.11 7.42
N LYS A 413 -9.91 26.45 6.77
CA LYS A 413 -9.45 25.71 5.59
C LYS A 413 -8.92 24.31 5.91
N SER A 414 -8.49 24.03 7.15
CA SER A 414 -8.11 22.68 7.56
C SER A 414 -9.31 21.76 7.76
N LEU A 415 -10.53 22.31 7.82
CA LEU A 415 -11.77 21.52 7.90
C LEU A 415 -12.19 20.94 6.54
N TYR A 416 -11.81 21.55 5.41
CA TYR A 416 -12.18 21.01 4.09
C TYR A 416 -11.61 19.60 3.87
N PRO A 417 -10.30 19.33 4.09
CA PRO A 417 -9.76 17.97 4.00
C PRO A 417 -10.44 16.97 4.95
N ILE A 418 -10.82 17.42 6.16
CA ILE A 418 -11.46 16.59 7.18
C ILE A 418 -12.88 16.20 6.75
N ASN A 419 -13.65 17.16 6.22
CA ASN A 419 -15.00 16.91 5.69
C ASN A 419 -14.96 16.02 4.44
N ASP A 420 -14.01 16.25 3.54
CA ASP A 420 -13.75 15.40 2.38
C ASP A 420 -13.44 13.95 2.78
N PHE A 421 -12.61 13.78 3.80
CA PHE A 421 -12.27 12.47 4.35
C PHE A 421 -13.47 11.81 5.04
N LYS A 422 -14.29 12.58 5.77
CA LYS A 422 -15.54 12.08 6.37
C LYS A 422 -16.50 11.54 5.32
N ALA A 423 -16.66 12.23 4.19
CA ALA A 423 -17.44 11.71 3.05
C ALA A 423 -16.81 10.43 2.46
N ALA A 424 -15.48 10.37 2.34
CA ALA A 424 -14.79 9.17 1.84
C ALA A 424 -14.97 7.94 2.77
N LEU A 425 -15.07 8.15 4.09
CA LEU A 425 -15.33 7.10 5.08
C LEU A 425 -16.71 6.45 4.93
N GLU A 426 -17.67 7.10 4.27
CA GLU A 426 -19.00 6.52 4.04
C GLU A 426 -18.94 5.29 3.12
N SER A 427 -17.92 5.22 2.24
CA SER A 427 -17.76 4.07 1.33
C SER A 427 -17.40 2.76 2.07
N GLU A 428 -17.93 1.64 1.56
CA GLU A 428 -17.75 0.30 2.14
C GLU A 428 -16.44 -0.39 1.68
N SER A 429 -15.29 0.08 2.16
CA SER A 429 -14.03 -0.67 2.03
C SER A 429 -13.64 -1.36 3.34
N LEU A 430 -12.84 -2.43 3.26
CA LEU A 430 -12.31 -3.08 4.46
C LEU A 430 -11.51 -2.08 5.31
N TYR A 431 -10.75 -1.18 4.67
CA TYR A 431 -9.99 -0.14 5.35
C TYR A 431 -10.89 0.89 6.04
N ASN A 432 -12.00 1.29 5.44
CA ASN A 432 -12.94 2.22 6.08
C ASN A 432 -13.68 1.58 7.24
N ARG A 433 -14.05 0.31 7.12
CA ARG A 433 -14.60 -0.47 8.25
C ARG A 433 -13.58 -0.52 9.38
N TYR A 434 -12.30 -0.71 9.06
CA TYR A 434 -11.21 -0.62 10.02
C TYR A 434 -11.15 0.76 10.72
N LEU A 435 -11.18 1.86 9.98
CA LEU A 435 -11.19 3.20 10.58
C LEU A 435 -12.44 3.47 11.43
N LYS A 436 -13.61 2.94 11.03
CA LYS A 436 -14.84 3.01 11.82
C LYS A 436 -14.74 2.23 13.14
N CYS A 437 -13.99 1.13 13.20
CA CYS A 437 -13.72 0.47 14.48
C CYS A 437 -12.97 1.38 15.46
N LEU A 438 -12.17 2.32 14.96
CA LEU A 438 -11.49 3.30 15.81
C LEU A 438 -12.45 4.35 16.39
N ALA A 439 -13.57 4.61 15.71
CA ALA A 439 -14.58 5.54 16.22
C ALA A 439 -15.19 5.06 17.54
N ALA A 440 -15.28 3.74 17.76
CA ALA A 440 -15.74 3.17 19.04
C ALA A 440 -14.81 3.51 20.22
N LEU A 441 -13.57 3.94 19.97
CA LEU A 441 -12.66 4.41 21.02
C LEU A 441 -12.90 5.89 21.40
N ILE A 442 -13.77 6.59 20.66
CA ILE A 442 -14.13 7.99 20.88
C ILE A 442 -15.42 8.11 21.71
N ASP A 443 -16.22 7.05 21.76
CA ASP A 443 -17.47 7.03 22.52
C ASP A 443 -17.21 7.26 24.03
N ASP A 444 -18.20 7.86 24.70
CA ASP A 444 -18.17 8.07 26.14
C ASP A 444 -17.94 6.75 26.88
N ALA A 445 -17.06 6.79 27.90
CA ALA A 445 -16.82 5.65 28.75
C ALA A 445 -18.12 5.21 29.46
N GLU A 446 -18.34 3.90 29.57
CA GLU A 446 -19.49 3.34 30.29
C GLU A 446 -19.54 3.85 31.74
N HIS A 447 -20.74 3.89 32.32
CA HIS A 447 -20.96 4.50 33.64
C HIS A 447 -20.17 3.83 34.78
N ASP A 448 -19.83 2.56 34.62
CA ASP A 448 -19.04 1.73 35.54
C ASP A 448 -17.57 1.61 35.15
N ALA A 449 -17.13 2.31 34.09
CA ALA A 449 -15.74 2.32 33.68
C ALA A 449 -14.83 2.91 34.78
N PRO A 450 -13.59 2.40 34.93
CA PRO A 450 -12.64 2.94 35.89
C PRO A 450 -12.40 4.44 35.70
N VAL A 451 -12.20 5.18 36.79
CA VAL A 451 -12.03 6.65 36.81
C VAL A 451 -10.89 7.16 35.93
N PHE A 452 -9.90 6.34 35.58
CA PHE A 452 -8.84 6.75 34.65
C PHE A 452 -9.27 6.67 33.17
N MET A 453 -10.36 5.97 32.86
CA MET A 453 -11.00 5.90 31.54
C MET A 453 -12.09 6.95 31.37
N SER A 454 -12.55 7.60 32.45
CA SER A 454 -13.49 8.72 32.40
C SER A 454 -12.82 10.04 32.01
N SER A 455 -11.92 10.03 31.02
CA SER A 455 -11.40 11.25 30.39
C SER A 455 -12.49 11.86 29.51
N ARG A 456 -12.50 13.19 29.38
CA ARG A 456 -13.34 13.86 28.38
C ARG A 456 -13.03 13.28 26.98
N PRO A 457 -14.04 12.88 26.19
CA PRO A 457 -13.87 12.41 24.81
C PRO A 457 -13.36 13.51 23.88
#